data_AF-A0A951H4M2-F1
#
_entry.id   AF-A0A951H4M2-F1
#
_cell.length_a   1.000
_cell.length_b   1.000
_cell.length_c   1.000
_cell.angle_alpha   90.00
_cell.angle_beta   90.00
_cell.angle_gamma   90.00
#
_symmetry.space_group_name_H-M   'P 1'
#
loop_
_entity.id
_entity.type
_entity.pdbx_description
1 polymer ?
#
loop_
_entity_poly.entity_id
_entity_poly.type
_entity_poly.pdbx_seq_one_letter_code
_entity_poly.pdbx_strand_id
1 'polypeptide(L)'
;MVKFRPDAFQASQGWRGSERMRRLMVAVGLSGLSAAVGSLVLVGCGGGSSSAISSESSSSTSVTRSEVATRDIPGTTATLAQVTRGRVLVTSLGCADCHNRGNDNPSDPHWMAGYLPGTPGQPFQVGPFQTFPANLTPDATTGIGQETDRQIYNALKFGLDPSTTPSVVITTHTPGTDHFPAQPHYLAPPMPWPSFRHLPDADLWAIVAYLKHGIKPVQNKVPDSQFPPDFWAHTYASSKVGPADFPPYPSGNEKFTP
;
A
#
# COMPACT_ATOMS: atom_id res chain seq x y z
N MET A 1 -29.72 -7.82 -25.59
CA MET A 1 -29.88 -8.74 -26.74
C MET A 1 -28.51 -8.89 -27.39
N VAL A 2 -27.84 -9.99 -27.05
CA VAL A 2 -26.49 -10.34 -27.53
C VAL A 2 -26.57 -10.61 -29.04
N LYS A 3 -25.61 -10.09 -29.82
CA LYS A 3 -25.35 -10.64 -31.15
C LYS A 3 -23.85 -10.61 -31.44
N PHE A 4 -23.24 -11.78 -31.25
CA PHE A 4 -21.92 -12.14 -31.76
C PHE A 4 -21.91 -12.07 -33.29
N ARG A 5 -20.77 -11.64 -33.85
CA ARG A 5 -20.35 -12.04 -35.21
C ARG A 5 -19.04 -12.83 -35.10
N PRO A 6 -18.90 -13.93 -35.86
CA PRO A 6 -17.76 -14.83 -35.77
C PRO A 6 -16.70 -14.51 -36.85
N ASP A 7 -15.48 -14.97 -36.56
CA ASP A 7 -14.42 -15.39 -37.48
C ASP A 7 -13.65 -14.35 -38.30
N ALA A 8 -12.42 -14.07 -37.83
CA ALA A 8 -11.21 -14.10 -38.66
C ALA A 8 -9.97 -14.22 -37.75
N PHE A 9 -9.74 -15.42 -37.23
CA PHE A 9 -8.51 -15.81 -36.54
C PHE A 9 -7.55 -16.35 -37.60
N GLN A 10 -6.42 -15.69 -37.81
CA GLN A 10 -5.27 -16.28 -38.49
C GLN A 10 -4.05 -16.16 -37.58
N ALA A 11 -3.57 -17.33 -37.19
CA ALA A 11 -2.50 -17.54 -36.22
C ALA A 11 -1.11 -17.38 -36.84
N SER A 12 -0.16 -16.95 -36.00
CA SER A 12 1.28 -17.30 -35.94
C SER A 12 1.97 -16.06 -35.33
N GLN A 13 2.70 -16.07 -34.22
CA GLN A 13 3.64 -17.04 -33.65
C GLN A 13 3.59 -16.87 -32.12
N GLY A 14 3.53 -17.91 -31.29
CA GLY A 14 4.67 -18.76 -30.95
C GLY A 14 5.20 -18.49 -29.53
N TRP A 15 4.34 -18.47 -28.50
CA TRP A 15 4.78 -18.43 -27.10
C TRP A 15 5.14 -19.85 -26.63
N ARG A 16 6.44 -20.17 -26.59
CA ARG A 16 6.96 -21.43 -26.06
C ARG A 16 6.90 -21.42 -24.52
N GLY A 17 5.83 -21.96 -23.98
CA GLY A 17 5.77 -22.39 -22.58
C GLY A 17 6.09 -23.89 -22.43
N SER A 18 6.81 -24.19 -21.35
CA SER A 18 6.90 -25.48 -20.62
C SER A 18 8.12 -26.39 -20.87
N GLU A 19 8.82 -26.70 -19.76
CA GLU A 19 9.51 -27.99 -19.58
C GLU A 19 9.63 -28.43 -18.09
N ARG A 20 8.92 -27.79 -17.14
CA ARG A 20 9.01 -28.12 -15.69
C ARG A 20 7.78 -28.78 -15.08
N MET A 21 6.78 -29.13 -15.88
CA MET A 21 5.54 -29.78 -15.40
C MET A 21 5.41 -31.24 -15.88
N ARG A 22 6.53 -31.96 -15.94
CA ARG A 22 6.56 -33.42 -16.19
C ARG A 22 7.58 -34.06 -15.26
N ARG A 23 7.23 -34.20 -13.98
CA ARG A 23 7.77 -35.18 -13.01
C ARG A 23 7.18 -34.89 -11.64
N LEU A 24 6.24 -35.72 -11.20
CA LEU A 24 5.98 -36.16 -9.83
C LEU A 24 4.51 -36.58 -9.69
N MET A 25 4.19 -37.70 -10.31
CA MET A 25 3.18 -38.63 -9.81
C MET A 25 3.80 -40.02 -9.76
N VAL A 26 3.38 -40.80 -8.76
CA VAL A 26 3.74 -42.18 -8.39
C VAL A 26 4.80 -42.29 -7.28
N ALA A 27 4.34 -42.46 -6.04
CA ALA A 27 4.61 -43.67 -5.26
C ALA A 27 3.66 -43.78 -4.05
N VAL A 28 3.03 -44.95 -3.98
CA VAL A 28 1.99 -45.42 -3.05
C VAL A 28 2.59 -45.89 -1.73
N GLY A 29 1.82 -45.82 -0.64
CA GLY A 29 2.11 -46.57 0.59
C GLY A 29 0.98 -46.48 1.62
N LEU A 30 0.03 -47.43 1.56
CA LEU A 30 -1.00 -47.67 2.59
C LEU A 30 -0.37 -48.17 3.90
N SER A 31 -0.98 -47.77 5.03
CA SER A 31 -1.15 -48.45 6.35
C SER A 31 -1.65 -47.36 7.32
N GLY A 32 -2.68 -47.46 8.15
CA GLY A 32 -3.34 -48.55 8.84
C GLY A 32 -3.80 -47.99 10.21
N LEU A 33 -5.02 -48.30 10.61
CA LEU A 33 -5.70 -48.16 11.92
C LEU A 33 -4.95 -47.47 13.09
N SER A 34 -5.63 -46.57 13.81
CA SER A 34 -6.39 -46.95 15.02
C SER A 34 -7.05 -45.74 15.68
N ALA A 35 -8.32 -45.92 16.08
CA ALA A 35 -9.05 -44.99 16.92
C ALA A 35 -8.63 -45.16 18.39
N ALA A 36 -8.44 -44.06 19.11
CA ALA A 36 -8.40 -44.06 20.57
C ALA A 36 -9.26 -42.93 21.10
N VAL A 37 -10.32 -43.34 21.79
CA VAL A 37 -11.24 -42.55 22.58
C VAL A 37 -10.53 -42.19 23.89
N GLY A 38 -10.58 -40.92 24.30
CA GLY A 38 -10.02 -40.47 25.58
C GLY A 38 -10.85 -39.32 26.14
N SER A 39 -11.67 -39.65 27.13
CA SER A 39 -12.59 -38.75 27.83
C SER A 39 -11.88 -37.72 28.71
N LEU A 40 -12.42 -36.49 28.67
CA LEU A 40 -12.89 -35.66 29.80
C LEU A 40 -12.08 -35.67 31.12
N VAL A 41 -11.47 -34.52 31.46
CA VAL A 41 -11.39 -34.01 32.83
C VAL A 41 -11.64 -32.50 32.84
N LEU A 42 -12.70 -32.09 33.53
CA LEU A 42 -13.03 -30.71 33.94
C LEU A 42 -12.53 -30.50 35.37
N VAL A 43 -11.68 -29.49 35.61
CA VAL A 43 -11.46 -28.78 36.89
C VAL A 43 -10.75 -27.46 36.52
N GLY A 44 -11.06 -26.26 37.01
CA GLY A 44 -12.00 -25.78 38.01
C GLY A 44 -11.86 -24.25 38.11
N CYS A 45 -12.94 -23.58 38.52
CA CYS A 45 -13.01 -22.15 38.80
C CYS A 45 -12.40 -21.82 40.16
N GLY A 46 -11.72 -20.67 40.27
CA GLY A 46 -11.44 -19.92 41.50
C GLY A 46 -10.68 -18.64 41.13
N GLY A 47 -10.99 -17.43 41.58
CA GLY A 47 -11.89 -16.97 42.63
C GLY A 47 -11.12 -16.10 43.63
N GLY A 48 -11.23 -14.77 43.48
CA GLY A 48 -10.90 -13.73 44.49
C GLY A 48 -9.42 -13.34 44.62
N SER A 49 -9.03 -12.16 45.12
CA SER A 49 -9.65 -10.84 45.32
C SER A 49 -8.55 -9.91 45.84
N SER A 50 -8.58 -8.66 45.36
CA SER A 50 -8.15 -7.37 45.93
C SER A 50 -7.23 -7.28 47.16
N SER A 51 -6.28 -6.34 47.06
CA SER A 51 -5.79 -5.32 48.03
C SER A 51 -4.26 -5.18 47.89
N ALA A 52 -3.59 -4.04 47.95
CA ALA A 52 -3.94 -2.66 48.28
C ALA A 52 -2.75 -1.74 47.90
N ILE A 53 -3.06 -0.48 47.63
CA ILE A 53 -2.28 0.76 47.76
C ILE A 53 -0.76 0.71 48.00
N SER A 54 -0.02 1.47 47.19
CA SER A 54 0.85 2.54 47.68
C SER A 54 1.16 3.51 46.54
N SER A 55 0.60 4.71 46.69
CA SER A 55 0.90 5.92 45.96
C SER A 55 2.22 6.50 46.44
N GLU A 56 3.20 6.62 45.54
CA GLU A 56 4.26 7.62 45.68
C GLU A 56 4.14 8.61 44.53
N SER A 57 3.96 9.85 44.94
CA SER A 57 3.87 11.03 44.10
C SER A 57 5.26 11.62 43.92
N SER A 58 5.44 12.23 42.75
CA SER A 58 6.34 13.34 42.46
C SER A 58 7.78 12.99 42.02
N SER A 59 8.01 13.08 40.72
CA SER A 59 8.81 14.20 40.19
C SER A 59 8.78 14.26 38.65
N SER A 60 8.20 15.35 38.15
CA SER A 60 8.70 16.18 37.05
C SER A 60 9.44 15.46 35.91
N THR A 61 8.75 15.23 34.80
CA THR A 61 8.98 15.89 33.48
C THR A 61 8.11 15.15 32.45
N SER A 62 6.83 15.49 32.31
CA SER A 62 6.03 14.97 31.18
C SER A 62 6.00 16.02 30.08
N VAL A 63 6.95 15.89 29.16
CA VAL A 63 6.90 16.43 27.80
C VAL A 63 5.47 16.28 27.25
N THR A 64 4.95 17.36 26.67
CA THR A 64 3.66 17.42 25.97
C THR A 64 3.57 16.29 24.94
N ARG A 65 2.82 15.23 25.28
CA ARG A 65 2.64 14.01 24.48
C ARG A 65 1.65 14.17 23.32
N SER A 66 1.48 15.37 22.77
CA SER A 66 0.46 15.62 21.72
C SER A 66 1.01 15.87 20.33
N GLU A 67 2.31 16.06 20.14
CA GLU A 67 2.88 16.33 18.80
C GLU A 67 3.72 15.18 18.24
N VAL A 68 3.98 14.13 19.02
CA VAL A 68 4.80 12.98 18.59
C VAL A 68 3.95 11.84 18.01
N ALA A 69 2.61 11.91 18.09
CA ALA A 69 1.70 10.82 17.72
C ALA A 69 1.39 10.69 16.21
N THR A 70 2.12 11.38 15.31
CA THR A 70 1.74 11.50 13.89
C THR A 70 2.71 10.89 12.91
N ARG A 71 3.74 10.14 13.34
CA ARG A 71 4.73 9.55 12.41
C ARG A 71 4.45 8.10 12.03
N ASP A 72 3.72 7.37 12.86
CA ASP A 72 3.67 5.91 12.80
C ASP A 72 2.32 5.39 12.32
N ILE A 73 2.33 4.18 11.74
CA ILE A 73 1.14 3.34 11.62
C ILE A 73 0.37 3.35 12.95
N PRO A 74 -0.98 3.43 12.94
CA PRO A 74 -1.80 3.35 14.15
C PRO A 74 -1.37 2.15 14.99
N GLY A 75 -0.77 2.41 16.17
CA GLY A 75 -0.18 1.38 17.03
C GLY A 75 1.35 1.31 17.11
N THR A 76 2.10 2.31 16.64
CA THR A 76 3.57 2.50 16.82
C THR A 76 4.51 1.42 16.27
N THR A 77 4.03 0.25 15.89
CA THR A 77 4.85 -0.80 15.25
C THR A 77 4.01 -1.59 14.27
N ALA A 78 4.51 -1.74 13.04
CA ALA A 78 3.89 -2.58 12.02
C ALA A 78 3.83 -4.04 12.47
N THR A 79 2.63 -4.62 12.50
CA THR A 79 2.44 -6.05 12.76
C THR A 79 2.74 -6.87 11.51
N LEU A 80 3.12 -8.15 11.68
CA LEU A 80 3.29 -9.09 10.57
C LEU A 80 2.00 -9.22 9.72
N ALA A 81 0.82 -9.13 10.35
CA ALA A 81 -0.45 -9.15 9.66
C ALA A 81 -0.62 -7.95 8.73
N GLN A 82 -0.31 -6.73 9.19
CA GLN A 82 -0.33 -5.51 8.36
C GLN A 82 0.67 -5.60 7.21
N VAL A 83 1.91 -6.03 7.47
CA VAL A 83 2.94 -6.20 6.43
C VAL A 83 2.50 -7.23 5.38
N THR A 84 1.91 -8.35 5.82
CA THR A 84 1.43 -9.41 4.91
C THR A 84 0.25 -8.93 4.06
N ARG A 85 -0.71 -8.21 4.67
CA ARG A 85 -1.82 -7.59 3.94
C ARG A 85 -1.31 -6.56 2.93
N GLY A 86 -0.37 -5.72 3.35
CA GLY A 86 0.27 -4.72 2.49
C GLY A 86 0.99 -5.33 1.30
N ARG A 87 1.70 -6.45 1.50
CA ARG A 87 2.34 -7.19 0.40
C ARG A 87 1.32 -7.62 -0.66
N VAL A 88 0.18 -8.15 -0.23
CA VAL A 88 -0.89 -8.56 -1.15
C VAL A 88 -1.43 -7.34 -1.90
N LEU A 89 -1.65 -6.21 -1.23
CA LEU A 89 -2.14 -5.00 -1.87
C LEU A 89 -1.13 -4.41 -2.86
N VAL A 90 0.15 -4.28 -2.48
CA VAL A 90 1.19 -3.72 -3.36
C VAL A 90 1.40 -4.56 -4.63
N THR A 91 1.29 -5.88 -4.52
CA THR A 91 1.36 -6.78 -5.68
C THR A 91 0.07 -6.72 -6.53
N SER A 92 -1.09 -6.88 -5.91
CA SER A 92 -2.37 -6.93 -6.65
C SER A 92 -2.88 -5.59 -7.21
N LEU A 93 -2.45 -4.46 -6.65
CA LEU A 93 -2.79 -3.12 -7.14
C LEU A 93 -1.82 -2.61 -8.22
N GLY A 94 -0.85 -3.43 -8.64
CA GLY A 94 0.05 -3.10 -9.75
C GLY A 94 1.10 -2.03 -9.43
N CYS A 95 1.52 -1.89 -8.16
CA CYS A 95 2.57 -0.91 -7.83
C CYS A 95 3.88 -1.20 -8.59
N ALA A 96 4.18 -2.48 -8.82
CA ALA A 96 5.36 -2.93 -9.56
C ALA A 96 5.35 -2.56 -11.04
N ASP A 97 4.17 -2.33 -11.62
CA ASP A 97 4.03 -1.94 -13.02
C ASP A 97 4.80 -0.66 -13.32
N CYS A 98 4.78 0.26 -12.37
CA CYS A 98 5.50 1.52 -12.47
C CYS A 98 6.81 1.50 -11.67
N HIS A 99 6.79 1.00 -10.43
CA HIS A 99 7.89 1.12 -9.50
C HIS A 99 8.87 -0.06 -9.51
N ASN A 100 8.72 -1.01 -10.45
CA ASN A 100 9.67 -2.11 -10.64
C ASN A 100 9.70 -2.63 -12.08
N ARG A 101 9.60 -1.74 -13.07
CA ARG A 101 9.62 -2.07 -14.50
C ARG A 101 8.56 -3.07 -15.00
N GLY A 102 7.41 -3.20 -14.36
CA GLY A 102 6.45 -4.26 -14.73
C GLY A 102 6.82 -5.65 -14.22
N ASN A 103 7.91 -5.78 -13.45
CA ASN A 103 8.24 -7.03 -12.81
C ASN A 103 7.53 -7.14 -11.46
N ASP A 104 6.33 -7.73 -11.44
CA ASP A 104 5.61 -8.03 -10.21
C ASP A 104 6.17 -9.29 -9.50
N ASN A 105 7.46 -9.22 -9.14
CA ASN A 105 8.14 -10.27 -8.39
C ASN A 105 8.89 -9.66 -7.19
N PRO A 106 8.37 -9.83 -5.95
CA PRO A 106 9.04 -9.38 -4.73
C PRO A 106 10.44 -9.97 -4.47
N SER A 107 10.87 -10.94 -5.27
CA SER A 107 12.23 -11.50 -5.22
C SER A 107 13.21 -10.79 -6.15
N ASP A 108 12.76 -9.82 -6.95
CA ASP A 108 13.63 -8.98 -7.78
C ASP A 108 14.59 -8.16 -6.88
N PRO A 109 15.89 -8.11 -7.16
CA PRO A 109 16.84 -7.28 -6.41
C PRO A 109 16.52 -5.77 -6.43
N HIS A 110 15.72 -5.30 -7.39
CA HIS A 110 15.26 -3.93 -7.53
C HIS A 110 13.78 -3.74 -7.14
N TRP A 111 13.18 -4.70 -6.43
CA TRP A 111 11.78 -4.62 -5.99
C TRP A 111 11.43 -3.24 -5.40
N MET A 112 10.45 -2.56 -6.02
CA MET A 112 9.98 -1.21 -5.66
C MET A 112 11.04 -0.09 -5.76
N ALA A 113 12.16 -0.30 -6.45
CA ALA A 113 13.23 0.69 -6.55
C ALA A 113 12.92 1.85 -7.51
N GLY A 114 11.72 1.91 -8.09
CA GLY A 114 11.28 3.03 -8.93
C GLY A 114 11.72 2.90 -10.39
N TYR A 115 11.94 4.05 -11.04
CA TYR A 115 12.43 4.09 -12.41
C TYR A 115 13.80 3.46 -12.54
N LEU A 116 13.96 2.68 -13.61
CA LEU A 116 15.22 2.08 -13.98
C LEU A 116 15.41 2.22 -15.51
N PRO A 117 16.61 2.53 -16.03
CA PRO A 117 16.82 2.85 -17.45
C PRO A 117 16.41 1.75 -18.43
N GLY A 118 15.61 2.08 -19.45
CA GLY A 118 15.13 1.10 -20.45
C GLY A 118 13.86 0.36 -20.03
N THR A 119 13.12 0.89 -19.06
CA THR A 119 11.80 0.37 -18.68
C THR A 119 10.78 0.72 -19.76
N PRO A 120 10.06 -0.25 -20.33
CA PRO A 120 9.04 0.03 -21.35
C PRO A 120 7.99 1.02 -20.85
N GLY A 121 7.67 2.02 -21.66
CA GLY A 121 6.68 3.05 -21.30
C GLY A 121 7.15 4.09 -20.29
N GLN A 122 8.44 4.11 -19.92
CA GLN A 122 9.02 5.09 -18.99
C GLN A 122 10.28 5.75 -19.58
N PRO A 123 10.54 7.05 -19.28
CA PRO A 123 9.74 7.94 -18.42
C PRO A 123 8.34 8.23 -18.96
N PHE A 124 7.44 8.60 -18.06
CA PHE A 124 6.10 9.00 -18.45
C PHE A 124 6.16 10.40 -19.06
N GLN A 125 5.68 10.52 -20.30
CA GLN A 125 5.54 11.81 -20.95
C GLN A 125 4.17 12.39 -20.62
N VAL A 126 4.15 13.59 -20.04
CA VAL A 126 2.91 14.26 -19.72
C VAL A 126 2.97 15.72 -20.16
N GLY A 127 2.30 16.00 -21.27
CA GLY A 127 2.51 17.26 -21.98
C GLY A 127 3.98 17.41 -22.35
N PRO A 128 4.63 18.56 -22.06
CA PRO A 128 6.06 18.76 -22.34
C PRO A 128 7.00 18.17 -21.27
N PHE A 129 6.47 17.59 -20.19
CA PHE A 129 7.26 17.18 -19.03
C PHE A 129 7.49 15.67 -18.99
N GLN A 130 8.62 15.28 -18.40
CA GLN A 130 8.94 13.90 -18.10
C GLN A 130 8.86 13.63 -16.60
N THR A 131 8.15 12.58 -16.22
CA THR A 131 8.07 12.13 -14.84
C THR A 131 8.55 10.68 -14.71
N PHE A 132 9.10 10.38 -13.54
CA PHE A 132 9.74 9.11 -13.23
C PHE A 132 9.10 8.53 -11.98
N PRO A 133 8.74 7.23 -11.96
CA PRO A 133 8.31 6.59 -10.73
C PRO A 133 9.42 6.64 -9.67
N ALA A 134 9.07 7.09 -8.47
CA ALA A 134 10.00 7.20 -7.35
C ALA A 134 10.44 5.82 -6.82
N ASN A 135 11.59 5.77 -6.15
CA ASN A 135 12.01 4.61 -5.37
C ASN A 135 11.15 4.53 -4.09
N LEU A 136 10.30 3.50 -3.98
CA LEU A 136 9.40 3.31 -2.85
C LEU A 136 9.99 2.43 -1.74
N THR A 137 11.26 2.02 -1.86
CA THR A 137 11.92 1.26 -0.80
C THR A 137 12.24 2.18 0.40
N PRO A 138 12.43 1.63 1.62
CA PRO A 138 12.74 2.44 2.80
C PRO A 138 14.20 2.94 2.83
N ASP A 139 14.87 2.99 1.67
CA ASP A 139 16.20 3.56 1.55
C ASP A 139 16.21 5.04 1.98
N ALA A 140 17.14 5.39 2.86
CA ALA A 140 17.20 6.68 3.55
C ALA A 140 17.74 7.82 2.67
N THR A 141 18.31 7.52 1.51
CA THR A 141 18.98 8.50 0.66
C THR A 141 18.27 8.68 -0.68
N THR A 142 17.75 7.59 -1.24
CA THR A 142 17.20 7.55 -2.59
C THR A 142 15.74 7.11 -2.63
N GLY A 143 15.20 6.56 -1.54
CA GLY A 143 13.82 6.10 -1.43
C GLY A 143 13.01 6.90 -0.40
N ILE A 144 11.94 6.29 0.11
CA ILE A 144 11.00 6.89 1.07
C ILE A 144 11.44 6.73 2.54
N GLY A 145 12.72 6.43 2.77
CA GLY A 145 13.24 6.18 4.12
C GLY A 145 13.08 7.37 5.08
N GLN A 146 13.16 8.59 4.56
CA GLN A 146 13.00 9.84 5.33
C GLN A 146 11.55 10.27 5.52
N GLU A 147 10.64 9.78 4.67
CA GLU A 147 9.21 10.10 4.78
C GLU A 147 8.60 9.35 5.95
N THR A 148 7.73 10.00 6.71
CA THR A 148 6.98 9.34 7.78
C THR A 148 5.89 8.45 7.20
N ASP A 149 5.42 7.47 7.98
CA ASP A 149 4.32 6.59 7.56
C ASP A 149 3.07 7.42 7.24
N ARG A 150 2.86 8.51 7.99
CA ARG A 150 1.75 9.44 7.78
C ARG A 150 1.87 10.25 6.49
N GLN A 151 3.07 10.68 6.09
CA GLN A 151 3.27 11.36 4.82
C GLN A 151 2.94 10.43 3.65
N ILE A 152 3.37 9.16 3.72
CA ILE A 152 3.07 8.15 2.70
C ILE A 152 1.57 7.83 2.68
N TYR A 153 0.94 7.69 3.85
CA TYR A 153 -0.52 7.55 3.95
C TYR A 153 -1.24 8.73 3.27
N ASN A 154 -0.81 9.96 3.56
CA ASN A 154 -1.41 11.16 2.97
C ASN A 154 -1.19 11.20 1.45
N ALA A 155 -0.05 10.70 0.96
CA ALA A 155 0.22 10.57 -0.47
C ALA A 155 -0.76 9.60 -1.17
N LEU A 156 -1.07 8.47 -0.54
CA LEU A 156 -2.04 7.50 -1.08
C LEU A 156 -3.49 8.00 -0.96
N LYS A 157 -3.84 8.65 0.15
CA LYS A 157 -5.22 9.08 0.46
C LYS A 157 -5.61 10.39 -0.23
N PHE A 158 -4.70 11.35 -0.23
CA PHE A 158 -4.94 12.73 -0.69
C PHE A 158 -4.13 13.10 -1.93
N GLY A 159 -3.24 12.22 -2.39
CA GLY A 159 -2.40 12.49 -3.56
C GLY A 159 -1.29 13.47 -3.31
N LEU A 160 -1.02 13.85 -2.05
CA LEU A 160 -0.05 14.90 -1.72
C LEU A 160 1.38 14.36 -1.79
N ASP A 161 2.31 15.16 -2.32
CA ASP A 161 3.73 14.83 -2.31
C ASP A 161 4.23 14.69 -0.86
N PRO A 162 4.72 13.50 -0.45
CA PRO A 162 5.13 13.27 0.92
C PRO A 162 6.28 14.19 1.34
N SER A 163 7.22 14.51 0.43
CA SER A 163 8.44 15.27 0.72
C SER A 163 8.18 16.74 1.06
N THR A 164 7.06 17.29 0.61
CA THR A 164 6.65 18.68 0.86
C THR A 164 5.48 18.79 1.84
N THR A 165 4.80 17.68 2.12
CA THR A 165 3.63 17.66 2.99
C THR A 165 4.03 17.35 4.44
N PRO A 166 3.64 18.18 5.43
CA PRO A 166 3.91 17.87 6.83
C PRO A 166 3.27 16.56 7.31
N SER A 167 3.90 15.92 8.30
CA SER A 167 3.41 14.68 8.93
C SER A 167 2.22 14.93 9.86
N VAL A 168 1.03 15.18 9.29
CA VAL A 168 -0.17 15.57 10.04
C VAL A 168 -1.47 14.86 9.64
N VAL A 169 -2.37 14.84 10.64
CA VAL A 169 -3.84 14.74 10.63
C VAL A 169 -4.66 15.35 9.49
N ILE A 170 -4.71 14.82 8.26
CA ILE A 170 -5.60 15.37 7.21
C ILE A 170 -6.94 14.64 7.19
N THR A 171 -8.05 15.40 7.20
CA THR A 171 -9.44 14.88 7.22
C THR A 171 -10.32 15.40 6.08
N THR A 172 -9.82 16.35 5.30
CA THR A 172 -10.57 17.04 4.23
C THR A 172 -9.77 17.07 2.92
N HIS A 173 -10.43 17.38 1.81
CA HIS A 173 -9.80 17.65 0.50
C HIS A 173 -9.93 19.12 0.08
N THR A 174 -10.47 19.96 0.95
CA THR A 174 -10.69 21.38 0.67
C THR A 174 -9.39 22.15 0.90
N PRO A 175 -8.81 22.79 -0.14
CA PRO A 175 -7.62 23.63 0.01
C PRO A 175 -7.77 24.66 1.13
N GLY A 176 -6.79 24.70 2.04
CA GLY A 176 -6.72 25.68 3.14
C GLY A 176 -7.68 25.41 4.30
N THR A 177 -8.33 24.24 4.34
CA THR A 177 -9.20 23.82 5.45
C THR A 177 -8.51 22.75 6.29
N ASP A 178 -8.62 22.84 7.63
CA ASP A 178 -7.95 21.92 8.57
C ASP A 178 -6.44 21.86 8.26
N HIS A 179 -5.84 20.66 8.20
CA HIS A 179 -4.43 20.48 7.83
C HIS A 179 -4.21 20.27 6.32
N PHE A 180 -5.23 20.45 5.48
CA PHE A 180 -5.07 20.30 4.03
C PHE A 180 -4.41 21.55 3.43
N PRO A 181 -3.31 21.42 2.65
CA PRO A 181 -2.56 22.56 2.14
C PRO A 181 -3.42 23.55 1.32
N ALA A 182 -3.20 24.85 1.51
CA ALA A 182 -3.81 25.87 0.66
C ALA A 182 -3.34 25.77 -0.80
N GLN A 183 -2.09 25.36 -1.00
CA GLN A 183 -1.46 25.09 -2.30
C GLN A 183 -0.91 23.65 -2.27
N PRO A 184 -1.74 22.65 -2.62
CA PRO A 184 -1.31 21.26 -2.58
C PRO A 184 -0.37 20.92 -3.75
N HIS A 185 0.78 20.33 -3.43
CA HIS A 185 1.64 19.66 -4.41
C HIS A 185 1.18 18.21 -4.54
N TYR A 186 0.66 17.84 -5.71
CA TYR A 186 0.17 16.48 -5.97
C TYR A 186 1.24 15.59 -6.61
N LEU A 187 1.13 14.29 -6.35
CA LEU A 187 1.80 13.24 -7.12
C LEU A 187 1.43 13.33 -8.60
N ALA A 188 2.35 12.93 -9.50
CA ALA A 188 2.14 13.02 -10.94
C ALA A 188 0.96 12.13 -11.43
N PRO A 189 0.21 12.54 -12.49
CA PRO A 189 -0.91 11.81 -13.11
C PRO A 189 -0.77 10.31 -13.32
N PRO A 190 0.41 9.78 -13.70
CA PRO A 190 0.59 8.35 -13.85
C PRO A 190 0.37 7.55 -12.55
N MET A 191 0.51 8.17 -11.37
CA MET A 191 0.25 7.51 -10.09
C MET A 191 -1.26 7.49 -9.78
N PRO A 192 -1.90 6.31 -9.66
CA PRO A 192 -3.36 6.19 -9.56
C PRO A 192 -3.88 6.40 -8.12
N TRP A 193 -3.36 7.39 -7.39
CA TRP A 193 -3.84 7.73 -6.05
C TRP A 193 -5.35 8.06 -5.97
N PRO A 194 -6.03 8.63 -7.00
CA PRO A 194 -7.47 8.85 -6.93
C PRO A 194 -8.27 7.55 -6.84
N SER A 195 -7.72 6.43 -7.30
CA SER A 195 -8.33 5.12 -7.11
C SER A 195 -8.02 4.56 -5.72
N PHE A 196 -6.78 4.73 -5.24
CA PHE A 196 -6.35 4.20 -3.94
C PHE A 196 -7.03 4.88 -2.75
N ARG A 197 -7.41 6.16 -2.84
CA ARG A 197 -8.08 6.88 -1.74
C ARG A 197 -9.38 6.23 -1.24
N HIS A 198 -9.98 5.36 -2.05
CA HIS A 198 -11.21 4.62 -1.74
C HIS A 198 -10.96 3.30 -1.01
N LEU A 199 -9.70 2.87 -0.87
CA LEU A 199 -9.37 1.74 -0.02
C LEU A 199 -9.74 2.05 1.44
N PRO A 200 -10.15 1.04 2.23
CA PRO A 200 -10.26 1.19 3.66
C PRO A 200 -8.96 1.71 4.25
N ASP A 201 -9.04 2.59 5.26
CA ASP A 201 -7.83 3.17 5.87
C ASP A 201 -6.89 2.08 6.40
N ALA A 202 -7.42 0.95 6.87
CA ALA A 202 -6.64 -0.21 7.28
C ALA A 202 -5.78 -0.80 6.14
N ASP A 203 -6.30 -0.79 4.90
CA ASP A 203 -5.58 -1.28 3.72
C ASP A 203 -4.52 -0.27 3.27
N LEU A 204 -4.79 1.03 3.35
CA LEU A 204 -3.79 2.08 3.11
C LEU A 204 -2.63 1.97 4.10
N TRP A 205 -2.94 1.82 5.39
CA TRP A 205 -1.92 1.59 6.41
C TRP A 205 -1.17 0.27 6.22
N ALA A 206 -1.82 -0.78 5.72
CA ALA A 206 -1.14 -2.02 5.38
C ALA A 206 -0.13 -1.82 4.23
N ILE A 207 -0.50 -1.07 3.18
CA ILE A 207 0.43 -0.70 2.10
C ILE A 207 1.65 0.03 2.67
N VAL A 208 1.43 1.07 3.49
CA VAL A 208 2.51 1.81 4.16
C VAL A 208 3.39 0.87 4.98
N ALA A 209 2.78 -0.01 5.77
CA ALA A 209 3.48 -0.98 6.60
C ALA A 209 4.40 -1.88 5.79
N TYR A 210 3.93 -2.37 4.63
CA TYR A 210 4.75 -3.19 3.75
C TYR A 210 5.89 -2.39 3.11
N LEU A 211 5.63 -1.20 2.58
CA LEU A 211 6.66 -0.37 1.94
C LEU A 211 7.77 0.03 2.94
N LYS A 212 7.40 0.43 4.15
CA LYS A 212 8.35 0.93 5.17
C LYS A 212 9.05 -0.16 5.97
N HIS A 213 8.38 -1.30 6.20
CA HIS A 213 8.89 -2.33 7.12
C HIS A 213 8.98 -3.73 6.52
N GLY A 214 8.39 -3.97 5.34
CA GLY A 214 8.40 -5.27 4.66
C GLY A 214 9.37 -5.39 3.49
N ILE A 215 9.91 -4.26 3.01
CA ILE A 215 10.81 -4.20 1.84
C ILE A 215 12.25 -3.93 2.28
N LYS A 216 13.20 -4.60 1.63
CA LYS A 216 14.63 -4.29 1.81
C LYS A 216 14.96 -2.95 1.15
N PRO A 217 15.74 -2.06 1.79
CA PRO A 217 16.24 -0.86 1.14
C PRO A 217 17.00 -1.19 -0.14
N VAL A 218 16.71 -0.47 -1.23
CA VAL A 218 17.46 -0.53 -2.48
C VAL A 218 17.91 0.88 -2.82
N GLN A 219 19.22 1.08 -2.95
CA GLN A 219 19.76 2.37 -3.40
C GLN A 219 19.56 2.50 -4.90
N ASN A 220 18.69 3.41 -5.30
CA ASN A 220 18.45 3.78 -6.70
C ASN A 220 17.96 5.22 -6.76
N LYS A 221 18.85 6.16 -7.08
CA LYS A 221 18.46 7.55 -7.31
C LYS A 221 17.83 7.66 -8.69
N VAL A 222 16.51 7.80 -8.71
CA VAL A 222 15.77 8.10 -9.93
C VAL A 222 16.04 9.54 -10.37
N PRO A 223 15.97 9.85 -11.68
CA PRO A 223 16.01 11.22 -12.16
C PRO A 223 14.89 12.04 -11.55
N ASP A 224 15.14 13.32 -11.31
CA ASP A 224 14.12 14.20 -10.76
C ASP A 224 13.01 14.40 -11.81
N SER A 225 11.76 14.26 -11.37
CA SER A 225 10.61 14.50 -12.24
C SER A 225 10.48 15.99 -12.54
N GLN A 226 10.14 16.32 -13.78
CA GLN A 226 9.84 17.67 -14.16
C GLN A 226 8.42 17.98 -13.67
N PHE A 227 8.31 18.61 -12.51
CA PHE A 227 7.03 19.11 -12.01
C PHE A 227 6.80 20.51 -12.60
N PRO A 228 5.84 20.71 -13.49
CA PRO A 228 5.36 22.06 -13.76
C PRO A 228 4.85 22.72 -12.49
N PRO A 229 4.98 24.05 -12.38
CA PRO A 229 4.39 24.82 -11.29
C PRO A 229 2.87 24.64 -11.33
N ASP A 230 2.29 24.01 -10.30
CA ASP A 230 0.86 23.86 -9.92
C ASP A 230 -0.19 23.60 -11.02
N PHE A 231 0.16 23.56 -12.31
CA PHE A 231 -0.75 23.36 -13.42
C PHE A 231 -1.29 21.93 -13.42
N TRP A 232 -0.61 20.97 -12.77
CA TRP A 232 -1.18 19.65 -12.47
C TRP A 232 -2.49 19.72 -11.69
N ALA A 233 -2.72 20.82 -10.97
CA ALA A 233 -4.01 21.09 -10.36
C ALA A 233 -5.15 21.26 -11.37
N HIS A 234 -4.98 21.17 -12.70
CA HIS A 234 -6.12 21.03 -13.61
C HIS A 234 -6.56 19.56 -13.76
N THR A 235 -5.61 18.61 -13.79
CA THR A 235 -5.89 17.15 -13.81
C THR A 235 -6.30 16.66 -12.42
N TYR A 236 -5.75 17.29 -11.38
CA TYR A 236 -6.04 17.01 -9.99
C TYR A 236 -6.65 18.20 -9.24
N ALA A 237 -7.38 19.08 -9.95
CA ALA A 237 -8.09 20.16 -9.27
C ALA A 237 -8.89 19.56 -8.14
N SER A 238 -8.86 20.12 -6.94
CA SER A 238 -9.71 19.62 -5.84
C SER A 238 -11.19 19.57 -6.27
N SER A 239 -11.61 20.46 -7.18
CA SER A 239 -12.92 20.46 -7.83
C SER A 239 -13.17 19.30 -8.82
N LYS A 240 -12.12 18.70 -9.39
CA LYS A 240 -12.17 17.53 -10.29
C LYS A 240 -11.95 16.21 -9.55
N VAL A 241 -11.14 16.23 -8.49
CA VAL A 241 -10.94 15.12 -7.55
C VAL A 241 -12.19 14.90 -6.70
N GLY A 242 -12.91 15.99 -6.39
CA GLY A 242 -14.20 15.99 -5.71
C GLY A 242 -14.16 15.39 -4.30
N PRO A 243 -15.28 15.44 -3.58
CA PRO A 243 -15.54 14.44 -2.54
C PRO A 243 -15.44 13.03 -3.16
N ALA A 244 -15.23 12.01 -2.33
CA ALA A 244 -15.17 10.64 -2.83
C ALA A 244 -16.53 10.26 -3.44
N ASP A 245 -16.67 10.34 -4.77
CA ASP A 245 -17.93 10.10 -5.49
C ASP A 245 -18.22 8.60 -5.73
N PHE A 246 -17.42 7.69 -5.19
CA PHE A 246 -17.74 6.26 -5.24
C PHE A 246 -18.87 5.94 -4.25
N PRO A 247 -19.94 5.25 -4.69
CA PRO A 247 -20.99 4.83 -3.78
C PRO A 247 -20.39 3.92 -2.70
N PRO A 248 -20.79 4.08 -1.42
CA PRO A 248 -20.34 3.17 -0.38
C PRO A 248 -20.78 1.75 -0.73
N TYR A 249 -19.93 0.77 -0.44
CA TYR A 249 -20.32 -0.63 -0.52
C TYR A 249 -21.37 -0.95 0.58
N PRO A 250 -22.40 -1.74 0.28
CA PRO A 250 -22.78 -2.20 -1.06
C PRO A 250 -23.50 -1.10 -1.85
N SER A 251 -23.13 -0.91 -3.11
CA SER A 251 -23.92 -0.13 -4.06
C SER A 251 -25.20 -0.86 -4.46
N GLY A 252 -26.08 -0.23 -5.25
CA GLY A 252 -27.37 -0.80 -5.63
C GLY A 252 -27.32 -2.14 -6.40
N ASN A 253 -26.17 -2.48 -6.98
CA ASN A 253 -25.95 -3.76 -7.68
C ASN A 253 -25.07 -4.73 -6.88
N GLU A 254 -24.69 -4.38 -5.67
CA GLU A 254 -23.83 -5.17 -4.81
C GLU A 254 -24.63 -5.68 -3.61
N LYS A 255 -24.23 -6.82 -3.08
CA LYS A 255 -24.73 -7.34 -1.82
C LYS A 255 -23.63 -8.10 -1.12
N PHE A 256 -23.57 -7.99 0.20
CA PHE A 256 -22.77 -8.88 1.01
C PHE A 256 -23.55 -10.18 1.21
N THR A 257 -22.98 -11.31 0.82
CA THR A 257 -23.52 -12.64 1.13
C THR A 257 -22.46 -13.36 1.95
N PRO A 258 -22.61 -13.45 3.29
CA PRO A 258 -21.65 -14.10 4.17
C PRO A 258 -21.54 -15.61 3.92
#